data_AF-W2GTQ3-F1
#
_entry.id   AF-W2GTQ3-F1
#
_cell.length_a   1.000
_cell.length_b   1.000
_cell.length_c   1.000
_cell.angle_alpha   90.00
_cell.angle_beta   90.00
_cell.angle_gamma   90.00
#
_symmetry.space_group_name_H-M   'P 1'
#
loop_
_entity.id
_entity.type
_entity.pdbx_description
1 polymer ?
#
loop_
_entity_poly.entity_id
_entity_poly.type
_entity_poly.pdbx_seq_one_letter_code
_entity_poly.pdbx_strand_id
1 'polypeptide(L)'
;MNYVVAALLIAMKDAQDISDLDLHGLSMQEAAFWLTLALIRRKGMAELWKHKMPGLSQCIYLFQQLLKLHFYDLSAHFRQIGMHSSILVTQWFVTIFARVLTIPTLIRVWDLVYLDGWKAVYRVALAITAELRPKLLAMDLEGCSEFFRKNPKLGLEEVLSPDVLLQRALSYKVTRSSLQQLEEERHLEYLRLRLQQTPLSEEHRMLFPTLEHEDIAAKKKSLELIRSKLQRFDTDVASDTVFLQHKIELAEKAQATAMSVRYAIAYELSEAAIELNERMEIKNRLRAKFRKLMATAITEASTSSSTSSSGFTLWMNPFEFLNERMASCFERLPLFASYLDTGDELHGGDNDTDDEEDEETQRNLKHLEMLVPQLAAELRLLQRSVAYNDRFLRPLLQRTRRLQRDAQLARVEVEETQLFKDRLADQLLQIMLTSEKLKNERMQQLFAEVDNST
;
A
#
# COMPACT_ATOMS: atom_id res chain seq x y z
N MET A 1 -39.53 -21.20 7.51
CA MET A 1 -40.85 -20.70 7.06
C MET A 1 -41.80 -20.41 8.23
N ASN A 2 -42.13 -21.38 9.10
CA ASN A 2 -43.11 -21.16 10.19
C ASN A 2 -42.83 -19.94 11.07
N TYR A 3 -41.57 -19.70 11.45
CA TYR A 3 -41.16 -18.51 12.20
C TYR A 3 -41.47 -17.19 11.47
N VAL A 4 -41.28 -17.16 10.15
CA VAL A 4 -41.57 -15.97 9.32
C VAL A 4 -43.08 -15.69 9.32
N VAL A 5 -43.88 -16.72 9.07
CA VAL A 5 -45.35 -16.59 9.06
C VAL A 5 -45.87 -16.18 10.44
N ALA A 6 -45.38 -16.81 11.50
CA ALA A 6 -45.78 -16.49 12.87
C ALA A 6 -45.43 -15.05 13.25
N ALA A 7 -44.21 -14.60 12.94
CA ALA A 7 -43.80 -13.22 13.21
C ALA A 7 -44.57 -12.19 12.38
N LEU A 8 -44.95 -12.50 11.14
CA LEU A 8 -45.87 -11.66 10.36
C LEU A 8 -47.23 -11.53 11.05
N LEU A 9 -47.83 -12.64 11.47
CA LEU A 9 -49.13 -12.62 12.15
C LEU A 9 -49.09 -11.83 13.46
N ILE A 10 -48.02 -11.98 14.25
CA ILE A 10 -47.83 -11.21 15.49
C ILE A 10 -47.71 -9.72 15.16
N ALA A 11 -46.82 -9.35 14.24
CA ALA A 11 -46.60 -7.96 13.85
C ALA A 11 -47.88 -7.28 13.34
N MET A 12 -48.68 -8.00 12.55
CA MET A 12 -49.95 -7.49 12.04
C MET A 12 -51.01 -7.36 13.12
N LYS A 13 -51.04 -8.28 14.09
CA LYS A 13 -51.95 -8.18 15.24
C LYS A 13 -51.61 -6.98 16.11
N ASP A 14 -50.34 -6.82 16.45
CA ASP A 14 -49.88 -5.66 17.24
C ASP A 14 -50.19 -4.34 16.49
N ALA A 15 -50.01 -4.32 15.17
CA ALA A 15 -50.34 -3.14 14.36
C ALA A 15 -51.85 -2.83 14.32
N GLN A 16 -52.72 -3.85 14.30
CA GLN A 16 -54.17 -3.67 14.37
C GLN A 16 -54.63 -3.15 15.74
N ASP A 17 -53.94 -3.54 16.81
CA ASP A 17 -54.23 -3.05 18.17
C ASP A 17 -53.76 -1.59 18.38
N ILE A 18 -52.76 -1.13 17.62
CA ILE A 18 -52.14 0.19 17.74
C ILE A 18 -52.67 1.21 16.69
N SER A 19 -53.13 0.73 15.53
CA SER A 19 -53.57 1.54 14.39
C SER A 19 -54.72 0.88 13.64
N ASP A 20 -55.61 1.67 13.02
CA ASP A 20 -56.61 1.17 12.06
C ASP A 20 -55.92 0.70 10.76
N LEU A 21 -55.21 -0.43 10.85
CA LEU A 21 -54.49 -1.04 9.74
C LEU A 21 -55.49 -1.42 8.63
N ASP A 22 -55.58 -0.59 7.59
CA ASP A 22 -56.42 -0.88 6.43
C ASP A 22 -55.78 -1.97 5.56
N LEU A 23 -56.30 -3.19 5.69
CA LEU A 23 -55.91 -4.33 4.86
C LEU A 23 -56.70 -4.41 3.54
N HIS A 24 -57.45 -3.36 3.17
CA HIS A 24 -58.25 -3.28 1.94
C HIS A 24 -59.17 -4.50 1.75
N GLY A 25 -59.80 -4.95 2.84
CA GLY A 25 -60.72 -6.07 2.84
C GLY A 25 -60.08 -7.46 2.95
N LEU A 26 -58.74 -7.56 3.03
CA LEU A 26 -58.05 -8.82 3.32
C LEU A 26 -58.12 -9.15 4.81
N SER A 27 -58.28 -10.42 5.14
CA SER A 27 -58.00 -10.91 6.49
C SER A 27 -56.50 -10.87 6.79
N MET A 28 -56.15 -10.82 8.08
CA MET A 28 -54.75 -10.86 8.53
C MET A 28 -54.01 -12.11 8.02
N GLN A 29 -54.69 -13.25 8.01
CA GLN A 29 -54.15 -14.51 7.54
C GLN A 29 -53.87 -14.47 6.03
N GLU A 30 -54.77 -13.89 5.24
CA GLU A 30 -54.57 -13.70 3.80
C GLU A 30 -53.41 -12.75 3.52
N ALA A 31 -53.32 -11.63 4.23
CA ALA A 31 -52.21 -10.69 4.06
C ALA A 31 -50.86 -11.33 4.43
N ALA A 32 -50.77 -12.06 5.55
CA ALA A 32 -49.56 -12.81 5.92
C ALA A 32 -49.19 -13.88 4.87
N PHE A 33 -50.18 -14.55 4.27
CA PHE A 33 -49.97 -15.47 3.17
C PHE A 33 -49.39 -14.77 1.94
N TRP A 34 -49.97 -13.64 1.50
CA TRP A 34 -49.50 -12.90 0.33
C TRP A 34 -48.11 -12.31 0.53
N LEU A 35 -47.81 -11.79 1.72
CA LEU A 35 -46.48 -11.31 2.09
C LEU A 35 -45.44 -12.44 2.05
N THR A 36 -45.76 -13.59 2.64
CA THR A 36 -44.89 -14.78 2.57
C THR A 36 -44.68 -15.24 1.14
N LEU A 37 -45.74 -15.25 0.32
CA LEU A 37 -45.66 -15.62 -1.09
C LEU A 37 -44.81 -14.63 -1.89
N ALA A 38 -44.85 -13.34 -1.55
CA ALA A 38 -44.00 -12.32 -2.16
C ALA A 38 -42.52 -12.56 -1.86
N LEU A 39 -42.15 -12.97 -0.64
CA LEU A 39 -40.77 -13.39 -0.32
C LEU A 39 -40.33 -14.57 -1.19
N ILE A 40 -41.17 -15.61 -1.27
CA ILE A 40 -40.86 -16.83 -2.01
C ILE A 40 -40.70 -16.56 -3.51
N ARG A 41 -41.70 -15.93 -4.13
CA ARG A 41 -41.78 -15.80 -5.59
C ARG A 41 -41.14 -14.53 -6.13
N ARG A 42 -41.31 -13.39 -5.46
CA ARG A 42 -40.83 -12.09 -5.96
C ARG A 42 -39.43 -11.73 -5.48
N LYS A 43 -38.99 -12.26 -4.35
CA LYS A 43 -37.63 -12.02 -3.79
C LYS A 43 -36.66 -13.18 -3.97
N GLY A 44 -37.04 -14.20 -4.73
CA GLY A 44 -36.15 -15.31 -5.07
C GLY A 44 -35.72 -16.14 -3.86
N MET A 45 -36.57 -16.25 -2.84
CA MET A 45 -36.28 -17.03 -1.62
C MET A 45 -36.84 -18.45 -1.67
N ALA A 46 -37.43 -18.88 -2.79
CA ALA A 46 -38.01 -20.22 -2.93
C ALA A 46 -37.01 -21.35 -2.61
N GLU A 47 -35.77 -21.24 -3.12
CA GLU A 47 -34.74 -22.26 -2.91
C GLU A 47 -34.28 -22.38 -1.45
N LEU A 48 -34.55 -21.38 -0.60
CA LEU A 48 -34.22 -21.42 0.83
C LEU A 48 -35.06 -22.44 1.60
N TRP A 49 -36.34 -22.60 1.25
CA TRP A 49 -37.28 -23.51 1.95
C TRP A 49 -37.71 -24.72 1.11
N LYS A 50 -37.11 -24.91 -0.06
CA LYS A 50 -37.29 -26.13 -0.87
C LYS A 50 -36.71 -27.34 -0.12
N HIS A 51 -37.16 -28.54 -0.48
CA HIS A 51 -36.61 -29.78 0.09
C HIS A 51 -35.08 -29.82 -0.07
N LYS A 52 -34.36 -30.26 0.96
CA LYS A 52 -32.88 -30.19 1.11
C LYS A 52 -32.28 -28.78 1.19
N MET A 53 -33.09 -27.71 1.15
CA MET A 53 -32.67 -26.31 1.32
C MET A 53 -31.46 -25.90 0.48
N PRO A 54 -31.44 -26.13 -0.84
CA PRO A 54 -30.29 -25.80 -1.70
C PRO A 54 -29.91 -24.31 -1.67
N GLY A 55 -30.89 -23.42 -1.47
CA GLY A 55 -30.63 -21.99 -1.33
C GLY A 55 -29.92 -21.63 -0.02
N LEU A 56 -30.02 -22.45 1.03
CA LEU A 56 -29.35 -22.18 2.30
C LEU A 56 -27.83 -22.30 2.17
N SER A 57 -27.34 -23.39 1.55
CA SER A 57 -25.90 -23.60 1.38
C SER A 57 -25.29 -22.53 0.47
N GLN A 58 -26.01 -22.13 -0.59
CA GLN A 58 -25.67 -20.97 -1.41
C GLN A 58 -25.55 -19.71 -0.55
N CYS A 59 -26.55 -19.43 0.29
CA CYS A 59 -26.52 -18.20 1.07
C CYS A 59 -25.40 -18.17 2.11
N ILE A 60 -25.09 -19.31 2.73
CA ILE A 60 -23.97 -19.47 3.66
C ILE A 60 -22.65 -19.22 2.93
N TYR A 61 -22.48 -19.76 1.72
CA TYR A 61 -21.28 -19.53 0.91
C TYR A 61 -21.07 -18.04 0.61
N LEU A 62 -22.10 -17.34 0.12
CA LEU A 62 -21.99 -15.91 -0.19
C LEU A 62 -21.66 -15.10 1.08
N PHE A 63 -22.28 -15.45 2.21
CA PHE A 63 -21.94 -14.82 3.48
C PHE A 63 -20.51 -15.11 3.93
N GLN A 64 -19.98 -16.32 3.71
CA GLN A 64 -18.58 -16.64 3.99
C GLN A 64 -17.62 -15.74 3.22
N GLN A 65 -17.89 -15.47 1.95
CA GLN A 65 -17.04 -14.58 1.16
C GLN A 65 -17.16 -13.12 1.63
N LEU A 66 -18.38 -12.67 1.98
CA LEU A 66 -18.58 -11.35 2.57
C LEU A 66 -17.90 -11.20 3.95
N LEU A 67 -17.88 -12.26 4.75
CA LEU A 67 -17.18 -12.32 6.03
C LEU A 67 -15.67 -12.16 5.82
N LYS A 68 -15.07 -12.87 4.87
CA LYS A 68 -13.65 -12.71 4.52
C LYS A 68 -13.34 -11.29 4.03
N LEU A 69 -14.23 -10.70 3.24
CA LEU A 69 -14.06 -9.37 2.67
C LEU A 69 -14.12 -8.26 3.73
N HIS A 70 -15.07 -8.33 4.66
CA HIS A 70 -15.31 -7.26 5.64
C HIS A 70 -14.66 -7.51 7.01
N PHE A 71 -14.42 -8.76 7.37
CA PHE A 71 -13.96 -9.21 8.70
C PHE A 71 -12.96 -10.36 8.57
N TYR A 72 -11.85 -10.11 7.86
CA TYR A 72 -10.81 -11.13 7.60
C TYR A 72 -10.27 -11.78 8.89
N ASP A 73 -10.06 -10.98 9.94
CA ASP A 73 -9.60 -11.44 11.25
C ASP A 73 -10.58 -12.43 11.90
N LEU A 74 -11.88 -12.15 11.86
CA LEU A 74 -12.90 -13.05 12.37
C LEU A 74 -12.98 -14.34 11.53
N SER A 75 -12.89 -14.21 10.21
CA SER A 75 -12.85 -15.37 9.32
C SER A 75 -11.61 -16.24 9.58
N ALA A 76 -10.46 -15.65 9.86
CA ALA A 76 -9.23 -16.37 10.18
C ALA A 76 -9.33 -17.06 11.54
N HIS A 77 -9.84 -16.36 12.55
CA HIS A 77 -10.09 -16.91 13.89
C HIS A 77 -11.01 -18.13 13.84
N PHE A 78 -12.14 -18.03 13.15
CA PHE A 78 -13.08 -19.15 12.98
C PHE A 78 -12.41 -20.38 12.35
N ARG A 79 -11.57 -20.18 11.33
CA ARG A 79 -10.81 -21.27 10.73
C ARG A 79 -9.82 -21.88 11.73
N GLN A 80 -9.14 -21.05 12.52
CA GLN A 80 -8.16 -21.49 13.50
C GLN A 80 -8.79 -22.36 14.61
N ILE A 81 -9.98 -21.99 15.08
CA ILE A 81 -10.70 -22.75 16.11
C ILE A 81 -11.59 -23.86 15.54
N GLY A 82 -11.58 -24.10 14.22
CA GLY A 82 -12.36 -25.15 13.58
C GLY A 82 -13.87 -24.89 13.53
N MET A 83 -14.29 -23.62 13.54
CA MET A 83 -15.70 -23.23 13.51
C MET A 83 -16.16 -22.83 12.12
N HIS A 84 -17.27 -23.44 11.68
CA HIS A 84 -17.93 -23.02 10.46
C HIS A 84 -18.82 -21.80 10.70
N SER A 85 -18.69 -20.78 9.86
CA SER A 85 -19.52 -19.57 9.90
C SER A 85 -21.02 -19.84 9.65
N SER A 86 -21.38 -21.03 9.15
CA SER A 86 -22.77 -21.48 9.03
C SER A 86 -23.49 -21.47 10.37
N ILE A 87 -22.79 -21.67 11.50
CA ILE A 87 -23.37 -21.60 12.84
C ILE A 87 -23.99 -20.23 13.14
N LEU A 88 -23.40 -19.16 12.59
CA LEU A 88 -23.92 -17.81 12.73
C LEU A 88 -25.25 -17.67 11.99
N VAL A 89 -25.21 -17.94 10.68
CA VAL A 89 -26.21 -17.41 9.77
C VAL A 89 -27.30 -18.39 9.39
N THR A 90 -27.12 -19.69 9.65
CA THR A 90 -28.12 -20.71 9.26
C THR A 90 -29.51 -20.35 9.78
N GLN A 91 -29.60 -20.06 11.08
CA GLN A 91 -30.88 -19.72 11.69
C GLN A 91 -31.37 -18.33 11.27
N TRP A 92 -30.45 -17.39 11.07
CA TRP A 92 -30.78 -16.03 10.65
C TRP A 92 -31.43 -16.04 9.26
N PHE A 93 -30.85 -16.77 8.32
CA PHE A 93 -31.35 -16.82 6.95
C PHE A 93 -32.64 -17.63 6.84
N VAL A 94 -32.71 -18.84 7.41
CA VAL A 94 -33.92 -19.70 7.33
C VAL A 94 -35.15 -19.04 7.96
N THR A 95 -34.95 -18.15 8.94
CA THR A 95 -36.03 -17.41 9.61
C THR A 95 -36.13 -15.95 9.21
N ILE A 96 -35.29 -15.47 8.29
CA ILE A 96 -35.16 -14.04 7.93
C ILE A 96 -35.11 -13.17 9.20
N PHE A 97 -34.22 -13.55 10.12
CA PHE A 97 -33.96 -12.93 11.42
C PHE A 97 -35.09 -13.00 12.46
N ALA A 98 -36.24 -13.60 12.15
CA ALA A 98 -37.42 -13.62 13.04
C ALA A 98 -37.17 -14.28 14.39
N ARG A 99 -36.15 -15.15 14.51
CA ARG A 99 -35.80 -15.77 15.80
C ARG A 99 -34.86 -14.92 16.66
N VAL A 100 -34.12 -14.01 16.05
CA VAL A 100 -33.00 -13.31 16.70
C VAL A 100 -33.35 -11.86 17.04
N LEU A 101 -34.13 -11.19 16.18
CA LEU A 101 -34.54 -9.81 16.39
C LEU A 101 -35.89 -9.73 17.10
N THR A 102 -36.09 -8.66 17.87
CA THR A 102 -37.41 -8.29 18.41
C THR A 102 -38.35 -7.87 17.29
N ILE A 103 -39.67 -7.98 17.51
CA ILE A 103 -40.68 -7.61 16.51
C ILE A 103 -40.49 -6.17 15.97
N PRO A 104 -40.26 -5.12 16.79
CA PRO A 104 -40.07 -3.77 16.27
C PRO A 104 -38.85 -3.65 15.33
N THR A 105 -37.72 -4.26 15.72
CA THR A 105 -36.51 -4.27 14.89
C THR A 105 -36.69 -5.13 13.63
N LEU A 106 -37.38 -6.27 13.76
CA LEU A 106 -37.64 -7.21 12.68
C LEU A 106 -38.49 -6.57 11.58
N ILE A 107 -39.54 -5.82 11.93
CA ILE A 107 -40.39 -5.13 10.95
C ILE A 107 -39.56 -4.16 10.11
N ARG A 108 -38.70 -3.34 10.75
CA ARG A 108 -37.80 -2.41 10.06
C ARG A 108 -36.80 -3.12 9.14
N VAL A 109 -36.27 -4.26 9.58
CA VAL A 109 -35.43 -5.11 8.73
C VAL A 109 -36.23 -5.68 7.56
N TRP A 110 -37.47 -6.10 7.79
CA TRP A 110 -38.34 -6.64 6.74
C TRP A 110 -38.78 -5.61 5.72
N ASP A 111 -38.96 -4.34 6.10
CA ASP A 111 -39.14 -3.24 5.15
C ASP A 111 -38.02 -3.25 4.10
N LEU A 112 -36.77 -3.34 4.55
CA LEU A 112 -35.60 -3.44 3.66
C LEU A 112 -35.59 -4.75 2.87
N VAL A 113 -35.99 -5.88 3.44
CA VAL A 113 -36.04 -7.17 2.72
C VAL A 113 -37.11 -7.15 1.62
N TYR A 114 -38.29 -6.61 1.88
CA TYR A 114 -39.36 -6.46 0.89
C TYR A 114 -39.02 -5.42 -0.19
N LEU A 115 -38.11 -4.49 0.06
CA LEU A 115 -37.59 -3.59 -0.98
C LEU A 115 -36.43 -4.24 -1.75
N ASP A 116 -35.36 -4.60 -1.06
CA ASP A 116 -34.04 -4.91 -1.61
C ASP A 116 -33.70 -6.40 -1.72
N GLY A 117 -34.51 -7.28 -1.11
CA GLY A 117 -34.34 -8.73 -1.14
C GLY A 117 -33.06 -9.20 -0.43
N TRP A 118 -32.34 -10.13 -1.04
CA TRP A 118 -31.14 -10.75 -0.47
C TRP A 118 -30.03 -9.75 -0.09
N LYS A 119 -29.90 -8.62 -0.81
CA LYS A 119 -28.94 -7.57 -0.42
C LYS A 119 -29.16 -7.10 1.01
N ALA A 120 -30.42 -6.86 1.38
CA ALA A 120 -30.78 -6.41 2.73
C ALA A 120 -30.45 -7.49 3.76
N VAL A 121 -30.74 -8.76 3.44
CA VAL A 121 -30.42 -9.90 4.31
C VAL A 121 -28.92 -9.95 4.63
N TYR A 122 -28.05 -9.88 3.62
CA TYR A 122 -26.61 -9.90 3.84
C TYR A 122 -26.08 -8.68 4.59
N ARG A 123 -26.58 -7.48 4.26
CA ARG A 123 -26.21 -6.24 4.96
C ARG A 123 -26.56 -6.28 6.45
N VAL A 124 -27.75 -6.77 6.78
CA VAL A 124 -28.18 -6.92 8.18
C VAL A 124 -27.35 -7.98 8.89
N ALA A 125 -27.05 -9.11 8.24
CA ALA A 125 -26.16 -10.12 8.81
C ALA A 125 -24.76 -9.56 9.10
N LEU A 126 -24.17 -8.79 8.17
CA LEU A 126 -22.87 -8.14 8.38
C LEU A 126 -22.92 -7.15 9.55
N ALA A 127 -23.99 -6.35 9.68
CA ALA A 127 -24.15 -5.42 10.80
C ALA A 127 -24.27 -6.13 12.16
N ILE A 128 -25.02 -7.24 12.23
CA ILE A 128 -25.10 -8.07 13.43
C ILE A 128 -23.74 -8.70 13.73
N THR A 129 -23.05 -9.23 12.72
CA THR A 129 -21.71 -9.82 12.89
C THR A 129 -20.68 -8.80 13.37
N ALA A 130 -20.75 -7.55 12.90
CA ALA A 130 -19.88 -6.47 13.36
C ALA A 130 -20.01 -6.24 14.88
N GLU A 131 -21.24 -6.29 15.39
CA GLU A 131 -21.52 -6.13 16.83
C GLU A 131 -21.02 -7.31 17.65
N LEU A 132 -21.12 -8.53 17.11
CA LEU A 132 -20.69 -9.74 17.80
C LEU A 132 -19.17 -9.97 17.71
N ARG A 133 -18.50 -9.42 16.69
CA ARG A 133 -17.08 -9.65 16.38
C ARG A 133 -16.16 -9.53 17.59
N PRO A 134 -16.21 -8.48 18.44
CA PRO A 134 -15.32 -8.37 19.60
C PRO A 134 -15.45 -9.53 20.59
N LYS A 135 -16.68 -10.00 20.82
CA LYS A 135 -16.96 -11.13 21.72
C LYS A 135 -16.51 -12.46 21.10
N LEU A 136 -16.78 -12.65 19.82
CA LEU A 136 -16.46 -13.88 19.10
C LEU A 136 -14.94 -14.10 18.94
N LEU A 137 -14.18 -13.03 18.74
CA LEU A 137 -12.71 -13.09 18.67
C LEU A 137 -12.06 -13.50 20.01
N ALA A 138 -12.74 -13.27 21.14
CA ALA A 138 -12.23 -13.61 22.47
C ALA A 138 -12.57 -15.05 22.90
N MET A 139 -13.39 -15.77 22.13
CA MET A 139 -13.89 -17.11 22.49
C MET A 139 -13.26 -18.17 21.60
N ASP A 140 -13.12 -19.39 22.15
CA ASP A 140 -12.78 -20.59 21.39
C ASP A 140 -14.06 -21.26 20.84
N LEU A 141 -13.90 -22.46 20.26
CA LEU A 141 -15.01 -23.21 19.65
C LEU A 141 -16.12 -23.52 20.66
N GLU A 142 -15.75 -24.00 21.85
CA GLU A 142 -16.70 -24.37 22.91
C GLU A 142 -17.42 -23.13 23.44
N GLY A 143 -16.68 -22.06 23.72
CA GLY A 143 -17.24 -20.78 24.19
C GLY A 143 -18.23 -20.17 23.20
N CYS A 144 -17.91 -20.18 21.91
CA CYS A 144 -18.84 -19.70 20.89
C CYS A 144 -20.07 -20.61 20.76
N SER A 145 -19.90 -21.93 20.75
CA SER A 145 -21.01 -22.89 20.69
C SER A 145 -21.97 -22.69 21.87
N GLU A 146 -21.42 -22.54 23.08
CA GLU A 146 -22.20 -22.26 24.27
C GLU A 146 -22.88 -20.89 24.21
N PHE A 147 -22.19 -19.86 23.72
CA PHE A 147 -22.76 -18.52 23.54
C PHE A 147 -24.00 -18.55 22.65
N PHE A 148 -23.94 -19.18 21.47
CA PHE A 148 -25.09 -19.28 20.57
C PHE A 148 -26.24 -20.12 21.15
N ARG A 149 -25.90 -21.15 21.94
CA ARG A 149 -26.91 -21.99 22.61
C ARG A 149 -27.64 -21.23 23.72
N LYS A 150 -26.91 -20.52 24.59
CA LYS A 150 -27.47 -19.79 25.73
C LYS A 150 -28.16 -18.48 25.34
N ASN A 151 -27.72 -17.84 24.25
CA ASN A 151 -28.19 -16.52 23.84
C ASN A 151 -28.86 -16.56 22.46
N PRO A 152 -30.08 -17.13 22.32
CA PRO A 152 -30.74 -17.24 21.01
C PRO A 152 -31.03 -15.89 20.34
N LYS A 153 -31.16 -14.80 21.14
CA LYS A 153 -31.33 -13.42 20.67
C LYS A 153 -30.02 -12.60 20.67
N LEU A 154 -28.90 -13.22 21.04
CA LEU A 154 -27.54 -12.65 20.98
C LEU A 154 -27.32 -11.36 21.78
N GLY A 155 -28.26 -10.97 22.65
CA GLY A 155 -28.19 -9.73 23.43
C GLY A 155 -28.31 -8.45 22.59
N LEU A 156 -28.86 -8.54 21.37
CA LEU A 156 -28.93 -7.39 20.46
C LEU A 156 -29.93 -6.32 20.92
N GLU A 157 -30.94 -6.69 21.73
CA GLU A 157 -32.02 -5.80 22.17
C GLU A 157 -31.51 -4.59 22.97
N GLU A 158 -30.45 -4.78 23.75
CA GLU A 158 -29.87 -3.75 24.62
C GLU A 158 -28.89 -2.83 23.87
N VAL A 159 -28.35 -3.30 22.74
CA VAL A 159 -27.18 -2.67 22.10
C VAL A 159 -27.52 -2.04 20.76
N LEU A 160 -28.48 -2.62 20.02
CA LEU A 160 -28.84 -2.19 18.67
C LEU A 160 -30.30 -1.76 18.61
N SER A 161 -30.53 -0.45 18.64
CA SER A 161 -31.82 0.10 18.25
C SER A 161 -32.11 -0.17 16.77
N PRO A 162 -33.39 -0.18 16.34
CA PRO A 162 -33.75 -0.45 14.95
C PRO A 162 -33.03 0.47 13.96
N ASP A 163 -33.00 1.77 14.24
CA ASP A 163 -32.42 2.76 13.33
C ASP A 163 -30.89 2.61 13.22
N VAL A 164 -30.21 2.33 14.33
CA VAL A 164 -28.76 2.09 14.34
C VAL A 164 -28.42 0.82 13.56
N LEU A 165 -29.19 -0.26 13.72
CA LEU A 165 -29.00 -1.49 12.95
C LEU A 165 -29.16 -1.23 11.45
N LEU A 166 -30.22 -0.54 11.05
CA LEU A 166 -30.51 -0.24 9.64
C LEU A 166 -29.42 0.67 9.05
N GLN A 167 -29.01 1.71 9.76
CA GLN A 167 -27.94 2.61 9.33
C GLN A 167 -26.63 1.85 9.11
N ARG A 168 -26.23 0.98 10.06
CA ARG A 168 -25.04 0.14 9.92
C ARG A 168 -25.18 -0.85 8.77
N ALA A 169 -26.32 -1.51 8.62
CA ALA A 169 -26.57 -2.42 7.52
C ALA A 169 -26.41 -1.73 6.15
N LEU A 170 -26.99 -0.54 5.99
CA LEU A 170 -26.91 0.22 4.75
C LEU A 170 -25.50 0.75 4.43
N SER A 171 -24.60 0.81 5.40
CA SER A 171 -23.19 1.19 5.17
C SER A 171 -22.39 0.14 4.38
N TYR A 172 -22.83 -1.13 4.40
CA TYR A 172 -22.16 -2.20 3.66
C TYR A 172 -22.53 -2.18 2.17
N LYS A 173 -21.50 -2.09 1.31
CA LYS A 173 -21.62 -2.06 -0.16
C LYS A 173 -21.89 -3.45 -0.76
N VAL A 174 -23.01 -4.06 -0.38
CA VAL A 174 -23.53 -5.28 -1.01
C VAL A 174 -24.46 -4.89 -2.15
N THR A 175 -24.07 -5.15 -3.39
CA THR A 175 -24.85 -4.81 -4.60
C THR A 175 -25.36 -6.07 -5.31
N ARG A 176 -26.26 -5.90 -6.29
CA ARG A 176 -26.70 -7.05 -7.13
C ARG A 176 -25.53 -7.63 -7.92
N SER A 177 -24.69 -6.76 -8.49
CA SER A 177 -23.50 -7.16 -9.25
C SER A 177 -22.50 -7.92 -8.38
N SER A 178 -22.24 -7.46 -7.14
CA SER A 178 -21.29 -8.16 -6.27
C SER A 178 -21.83 -9.53 -5.84
N LEU A 179 -23.14 -9.66 -5.58
CA LEU A 179 -23.73 -10.96 -5.26
C LEU A 179 -23.70 -11.91 -6.47
N GLN A 180 -23.96 -11.41 -7.68
CA GLN A 180 -23.84 -12.20 -8.91
C GLN A 180 -22.42 -12.71 -9.13
N GLN A 181 -21.41 -11.86 -8.93
CA GLN A 181 -20.00 -12.27 -9.01
C GLN A 181 -19.67 -13.39 -8.02
N LEU A 182 -20.11 -13.25 -6.75
CA LEU A 182 -19.90 -14.30 -5.75
C LEU A 182 -20.66 -15.60 -6.08
N GLU A 183 -21.81 -15.51 -6.76
CA GLU A 183 -22.54 -16.69 -7.26
C GLU A 183 -21.82 -17.38 -8.42
N GLU A 184 -21.24 -16.61 -9.34
CA GLU A 184 -20.38 -17.11 -10.43
C GLU A 184 -19.14 -17.81 -9.87
N GLU A 185 -18.49 -17.21 -8.87
CA GLU A 185 -17.37 -17.82 -8.13
C GLU A 185 -17.78 -19.14 -7.48
N ARG A 186 -18.93 -19.17 -6.79
CA ARG A 186 -19.48 -20.39 -6.19
C ARG A 186 -19.72 -21.47 -7.24
N HIS A 187 -20.27 -21.09 -8.40
CA HIS A 187 -20.53 -22.03 -9.48
C HIS A 187 -19.23 -22.60 -10.06
N LEU A 188 -18.23 -21.75 -10.27
CA LEU A 188 -16.90 -22.20 -10.70
C LEU A 188 -16.25 -23.14 -9.69
N GLU A 189 -16.36 -22.86 -8.39
CA GLU A 189 -15.88 -23.75 -7.33
C GLU A 189 -16.60 -25.10 -7.35
N TYR A 190 -17.93 -25.11 -7.53
CA TYR A 190 -18.69 -26.34 -7.72
C TYR A 190 -18.16 -27.17 -8.91
N LEU A 191 -17.87 -26.55 -10.06
CA LEU A 191 -17.30 -27.24 -11.21
C LEU A 191 -15.88 -27.78 -10.93
N ARG A 192 -15.04 -27.00 -10.23
CA ARG A 192 -13.70 -27.43 -9.80
C ARG A 192 -13.79 -28.65 -8.87
N LEU A 193 -14.73 -28.65 -7.93
CA LEU A 193 -14.97 -29.77 -7.02
C LEU A 193 -15.48 -31.02 -7.75
N ARG A 194 -16.32 -30.89 -8.81
CA ARG A 194 -16.68 -32.03 -9.69
C ARG A 194 -15.44 -32.64 -10.37
N LEU A 195 -14.47 -31.81 -10.74
CA LEU A 195 -13.21 -32.27 -11.34
C LEU A 195 -12.20 -32.77 -10.31
N GLN A 196 -12.41 -32.58 -9.02
CA GLN A 196 -11.46 -33.04 -8.00
C GLN A 196 -11.48 -34.57 -7.88
N GLN A 197 -10.33 -35.19 -7.63
CA GLN A 197 -10.21 -36.63 -7.39
C GLN A 197 -10.17 -36.99 -5.90
N THR A 198 -9.73 -36.06 -5.06
CA THR A 198 -9.64 -36.25 -3.61
C THR A 198 -11.03 -36.15 -2.97
N PRO A 199 -11.25 -36.82 -1.82
CA PRO A 199 -12.52 -36.74 -1.12
C PRO A 199 -12.83 -35.29 -0.70
N LEU A 200 -14.11 -34.93 -0.77
CA LEU A 200 -14.61 -33.64 -0.33
C LEU A 200 -14.39 -33.47 1.18
N SER A 201 -13.89 -32.29 1.56
CA SER A 201 -13.86 -31.82 2.96
C SER A 201 -15.28 -31.69 3.52
N GLU A 202 -15.43 -31.75 4.85
CA GLU A 202 -16.71 -31.56 5.54
C GLU A 202 -17.36 -30.21 5.18
N GLU A 203 -16.56 -29.15 5.09
CA GLU A 203 -17.05 -27.83 4.65
C GLU A 203 -17.62 -27.86 3.23
N HIS A 204 -16.91 -28.50 2.28
CA HIS A 204 -17.39 -28.60 0.90
C HIS A 204 -18.67 -29.44 0.81
N ARG A 205 -18.82 -30.50 1.62
CA ARG A 205 -20.07 -31.28 1.68
C ARG A 205 -21.24 -30.43 2.16
N MET A 206 -21.02 -29.57 3.16
CA MET A 206 -22.04 -28.65 3.67
C MET A 206 -22.43 -27.59 2.63
N LEU A 207 -21.46 -26.98 1.95
CA LEU A 207 -21.69 -25.89 1.00
C LEU A 207 -22.22 -26.38 -0.36
N PHE A 208 -21.84 -27.60 -0.76
CA PHE A 208 -22.16 -28.22 -2.05
C PHE A 208 -22.81 -29.61 -1.88
N PRO A 209 -23.98 -29.71 -1.22
CA PRO A 209 -24.61 -30.99 -0.88
C PRO A 209 -25.05 -31.82 -2.11
N THR A 210 -25.16 -31.20 -3.28
CA THR A 210 -25.51 -31.87 -4.54
C THR A 210 -24.42 -32.80 -5.06
N LEU A 211 -23.15 -32.59 -4.66
CA LEU A 211 -22.01 -33.37 -5.15
C LEU A 211 -21.98 -34.83 -4.64
N GLU A 212 -22.60 -35.14 -3.50
CA GLU A 212 -22.57 -36.48 -2.91
C GLU A 212 -23.44 -37.51 -3.65
N HIS A 213 -24.41 -37.05 -4.45
CA HIS A 213 -25.48 -37.89 -4.99
C HIS A 213 -25.39 -38.14 -6.51
N GLU A 214 -24.21 -37.93 -7.13
CA GLU A 214 -24.06 -38.07 -8.58
C GLU A 214 -23.63 -39.49 -9.01
N ASP A 215 -24.35 -40.08 -9.99
CA ASP A 215 -24.07 -41.39 -10.57
C ASP A 215 -22.63 -41.51 -11.11
N ILE A 216 -21.89 -42.48 -10.58
CA ILE A 216 -20.43 -42.47 -10.55
C ILE A 216 -19.79 -42.87 -11.89
N ALA A 217 -20.38 -43.82 -12.64
CA ALA A 217 -19.67 -44.48 -13.75
C ALA A 217 -19.67 -43.69 -15.07
N ALA A 218 -20.85 -43.26 -15.55
CA ALA A 218 -20.98 -42.54 -16.83
C ALA A 218 -20.36 -41.14 -16.76
N LYS A 219 -20.55 -40.44 -15.64
CA LYS A 219 -19.98 -39.12 -15.41
C LYS A 219 -18.46 -39.15 -15.23
N LYS A 220 -17.88 -40.21 -14.64
CA LYS A 220 -16.41 -40.33 -14.50
C LYS A 220 -15.68 -40.24 -15.84
N LYS A 221 -16.20 -40.89 -16.90
CA LYS A 221 -15.62 -40.81 -18.25
C LYS A 221 -15.69 -39.38 -18.82
N SER A 222 -16.83 -38.70 -18.63
CA SER A 222 -16.98 -37.31 -19.06
C SER A 222 -16.05 -36.36 -18.29
N LEU A 223 -15.88 -36.55 -16.99
CA LEU A 223 -14.97 -35.76 -16.15
C LEU A 223 -13.50 -35.99 -16.53
N GLU A 224 -13.11 -37.23 -16.86
CA GLU A 224 -11.77 -37.53 -17.39
C GLU A 224 -11.52 -36.84 -18.75
N LEU A 225 -12.53 -36.81 -19.63
CA LEU A 225 -12.45 -36.04 -20.88
C LEU A 225 -12.28 -34.55 -20.61
N ILE A 226 -13.03 -33.96 -19.67
CA ILE A 226 -12.89 -32.55 -19.30
C ILE A 226 -11.47 -32.28 -18.74
N ARG A 227 -10.99 -33.13 -17.82
CA ARG A 227 -9.63 -33.01 -17.25
C ARG A 227 -8.56 -33.02 -18.34
N SER A 228 -8.61 -33.99 -19.27
CA SER A 228 -7.62 -34.09 -20.35
C SER A 228 -7.64 -32.88 -21.30
N LYS A 229 -8.83 -32.33 -21.59
CA LYS A 229 -8.96 -31.09 -22.38
C LYS A 229 -8.38 -29.87 -21.65
N LEU A 230 -8.52 -29.80 -20.32
CA LEU A 230 -7.99 -28.70 -19.50
C LEU A 230 -6.47 -28.82 -19.26
N GLN A 231 -5.90 -30.03 -19.29
CA GLN A 231 -4.48 -30.26 -19.02
C GLN A 231 -3.54 -29.52 -19.99
N ARG A 232 -3.98 -29.27 -21.24
CA ARG A 232 -3.19 -28.51 -22.22
C ARG A 232 -2.93 -27.06 -21.77
N PHE A 233 -3.90 -26.43 -21.12
CA PHE A 233 -3.71 -25.09 -20.58
C PHE A 233 -2.69 -25.08 -19.44
N ASP A 234 -2.68 -26.12 -18.62
CA ASP A 234 -1.71 -26.26 -17.53
C ASP A 234 -0.29 -26.45 -18.06
N THR A 235 -0.10 -27.21 -19.16
CA THR A 235 1.22 -27.42 -19.77
C THR A 235 1.76 -26.16 -20.43
N ASP A 236 0.92 -25.43 -21.16
CA ASP A 236 1.34 -24.23 -21.90
C ASP A 236 1.73 -23.12 -20.92
N VAL A 237 0.92 -22.91 -19.87
CA VAL A 237 1.24 -21.96 -18.79
C VAL A 237 2.48 -22.38 -18.02
N ALA A 238 2.64 -23.67 -17.71
CA ALA A 238 3.85 -24.15 -17.02
C ALA A 238 5.12 -23.84 -17.82
N SER A 239 5.08 -24.01 -19.15
CA SER A 239 6.20 -23.65 -20.02
C SER A 239 6.52 -22.15 -19.98
N ASP A 240 5.50 -21.31 -20.18
CA ASP A 240 5.67 -19.85 -20.21
C ASP A 240 6.12 -19.28 -18.84
N THR A 241 5.57 -19.81 -17.75
CA THR A 241 5.93 -19.42 -16.38
C THR A 241 7.37 -19.80 -16.05
N VAL A 242 7.83 -21.00 -16.41
CA VAL A 242 9.24 -21.41 -16.21
C VAL A 242 10.19 -20.50 -16.99
N PHE A 243 9.84 -20.18 -18.23
CA PHE A 243 10.66 -19.28 -19.06
C PHE A 243 10.77 -17.88 -18.45
N LEU A 244 9.66 -17.30 -17.99
CA LEU A 244 9.67 -15.98 -17.35
C LEU A 244 10.36 -16.00 -15.98
N GLN A 245 10.17 -17.04 -15.17
CA GLN A 245 10.88 -17.22 -13.90
C GLN A 245 12.40 -17.23 -14.11
N HIS A 246 12.87 -17.94 -15.14
CA HIS A 246 14.29 -17.94 -15.48
C HIS A 246 14.80 -16.55 -15.88
N LYS A 247 14.02 -15.79 -16.68
CA LYS A 247 14.37 -14.40 -17.02
C LYS A 247 14.40 -13.47 -15.81
N ILE A 248 13.46 -13.64 -14.86
CA ILE A 248 13.42 -12.88 -13.60
C ILE A 248 14.67 -13.20 -12.78
N GLU A 249 15.05 -14.47 -12.66
CA GLU A 249 16.26 -14.88 -11.94
C GLU A 249 17.54 -14.25 -12.55
N LEU A 250 17.64 -14.21 -13.88
CA LEU A 250 18.75 -13.53 -14.57
C LEU A 250 18.74 -12.02 -14.32
N ALA A 251 17.56 -11.38 -14.35
CA ALA A 251 17.41 -9.96 -14.04
C ALA A 251 17.77 -9.64 -12.59
N GLU A 252 17.42 -10.52 -11.64
CA GLU A 252 17.81 -10.38 -10.22
C GLU A 252 19.31 -10.48 -10.02
N LYS A 253 19.98 -11.40 -10.71
CA LYS A 253 21.45 -11.50 -10.70
C LYS A 253 22.09 -10.22 -11.26
N ALA A 254 21.57 -9.70 -12.38
CA ALA A 254 22.05 -8.43 -12.96
C ALA A 254 21.82 -7.23 -12.03
N GLN A 255 20.66 -7.15 -11.39
CA GLN A 255 20.34 -6.12 -10.41
C GLN A 255 21.27 -6.19 -9.19
N ALA A 256 21.55 -7.39 -8.68
CA ALA A 256 22.48 -7.58 -7.57
C ALA A 256 23.90 -7.12 -7.93
N THR A 257 24.36 -7.39 -9.16
CA THR A 257 25.66 -6.89 -9.64
C THR A 257 25.70 -5.37 -9.76
N ALA A 258 24.67 -4.76 -10.34
CA ALA A 258 24.57 -3.29 -10.45
C ALA A 258 24.51 -2.61 -9.07
N MET A 259 23.77 -3.21 -8.14
CA MET A 259 23.67 -2.72 -6.76
C MET A 259 25.03 -2.77 -6.04
N SER A 260 25.80 -3.85 -6.22
CA SER A 260 27.15 -3.99 -5.68
C SER A 260 28.09 -2.89 -6.21
N VAL A 261 28.07 -2.64 -7.52
CA VAL A 261 28.86 -1.57 -8.16
C VAL A 261 28.47 -0.20 -7.60
N ARG A 262 27.17 0.07 -7.45
CA ARG A 262 26.68 1.31 -6.84
C ARG A 262 27.17 1.49 -5.41
N TYR A 263 27.13 0.45 -4.58
CA TYR A 263 27.62 0.54 -3.20
C TYR A 263 29.12 0.82 -3.14
N ALA A 264 29.91 0.18 -4.02
CA ALA A 264 31.35 0.45 -4.11
C ALA A 264 31.63 1.92 -4.47
N ILE A 265 30.97 2.45 -5.51
CA ILE A 265 31.14 3.86 -5.94
C ILE A 265 30.64 4.83 -4.86
N ALA A 266 29.52 4.54 -4.22
CA ALA A 266 28.97 5.37 -3.14
C ALA A 266 29.92 5.43 -1.93
N TYR A 267 30.55 4.30 -1.60
CA TYR A 267 31.57 4.23 -0.56
C TYR A 267 32.79 5.09 -0.92
N GLU A 268 33.36 4.92 -2.12
CA GLU A 268 34.49 5.73 -2.59
C GLU A 268 34.16 7.24 -2.64
N LEU A 269 32.95 7.58 -3.08
CA LEU A 269 32.47 8.97 -3.10
C LEU A 269 32.39 9.54 -1.67
N SER A 270 31.91 8.75 -0.71
CA SER A 270 31.82 9.17 0.69
C SER A 270 33.20 9.43 1.30
N GLU A 271 34.19 8.57 1.04
CA GLU A 271 35.57 8.77 1.49
C GLU A 271 36.17 10.04 0.87
N ALA A 272 36.02 10.20 -0.45
CA ALA A 272 36.54 11.38 -1.16
C ALA A 272 35.85 12.68 -0.70
N ALA A 273 34.56 12.64 -0.36
CA ALA A 273 33.82 13.78 0.16
C ALA A 273 34.28 14.18 1.57
N ILE A 274 34.57 13.21 2.44
CA ILE A 274 35.12 13.47 3.78
C ILE A 274 36.51 14.12 3.66
N GLU A 275 37.40 13.54 2.86
CA GLU A 275 38.75 14.08 2.66
C GLU A 275 38.71 15.49 2.07
N LEU A 276 37.81 15.72 1.09
CA LEU A 276 37.60 17.04 0.51
C LEU A 276 37.11 18.05 1.56
N ASN A 277 36.17 17.66 2.42
CA ASN A 277 35.65 18.52 3.48
C ASN A 277 36.75 18.90 4.48
N GLU A 278 37.57 17.94 4.92
CA GLU A 278 38.71 18.20 5.82
C GLU A 278 39.70 19.20 5.20
N ARG A 279 40.04 19.04 3.91
CA ARG A 279 40.96 19.95 3.20
C ARG A 279 40.36 21.33 3.01
N MET A 280 39.05 21.43 2.74
CA MET A 280 38.32 22.69 2.66
C MET A 280 38.29 23.41 4.02
N GLU A 281 38.08 22.69 5.12
CA GLU A 281 38.15 23.24 6.48
C GLU A 281 39.55 23.80 6.79
N ILE A 282 40.61 23.06 6.44
CA ILE A 282 41.99 23.53 6.60
C ILE A 282 42.21 24.81 5.80
N LYS A 283 41.80 24.84 4.52
CA LYS A 283 41.89 26.03 3.66
C LYS A 283 41.17 27.22 4.29
N ASN A 284 39.95 27.02 4.79
CA ASN A 284 39.14 28.05 5.42
C ASN A 284 39.79 28.58 6.70
N ARG A 285 40.35 27.70 7.55
CA ARG A 285 41.09 28.09 8.76
C ARG A 285 42.36 28.87 8.43
N LEU A 286 43.13 28.44 7.44
CA LEU A 286 44.34 29.14 6.98
C LEU A 286 44.01 30.51 6.39
N ARG A 287 43.01 30.60 5.52
CA ARG A 287 42.51 31.88 4.97
C ARG A 287 41.99 32.80 6.09
N ALA A 288 41.27 32.27 7.09
CA ALA A 288 40.82 33.06 8.22
C ALA A 288 41.98 33.60 9.08
N LYS A 289 43.01 32.79 9.35
CA LYS A 289 44.23 33.24 10.03
C LYS A 289 44.96 34.31 9.22
N PHE A 290 45.10 34.10 7.91
CA PHE A 290 45.72 35.06 6.99
C PHE A 290 44.98 36.40 7.03
N ARG A 291 43.64 36.41 6.92
CA ARG A 291 42.82 37.63 7.03
C ARG A 291 43.01 38.36 8.35
N LYS A 292 43.01 37.63 9.47
CA LYS A 292 43.23 38.23 10.80
C LYS A 292 44.61 38.87 10.94
N LEU A 293 45.66 38.17 10.51
CA LEU A 293 47.04 38.69 10.56
C LEU A 293 47.26 39.83 9.57
N MET A 294 46.58 39.81 8.42
CA MET A 294 46.64 40.89 7.44
C MET A 294 46.04 42.17 8.03
N ALA A 295 44.87 42.06 8.69
CA ALA A 295 44.25 43.17 9.38
C ALA A 295 45.16 43.74 10.50
N THR A 296 45.78 42.89 11.32
CA THR A 296 46.71 43.35 12.37
C THR A 296 47.93 44.04 11.77
N ALA A 297 48.52 43.49 10.70
CA ALA A 297 49.66 44.09 10.01
C ALA A 297 49.33 45.47 9.42
N ILE A 298 48.14 45.63 8.86
CA ILE A 298 47.67 46.92 8.34
C ILE A 298 47.48 47.93 9.48
N THR A 299 46.89 47.52 10.60
CA THR A 299 46.73 48.41 11.77
C THR A 299 48.08 48.85 12.37
N GLU A 300 49.07 47.95 12.42
CA GLU A 300 50.40 48.23 12.97
C GLU A 300 51.26 49.08 12.02
N ALA A 301 51.16 48.86 10.71
CA ALA A 301 51.77 49.72 9.70
C ALA A 301 51.20 51.16 9.74
N SER A 302 49.90 51.29 10.07
CA SER A 302 49.23 52.58 10.19
C SER A 302 49.66 53.35 11.46
N THR A 303 49.88 52.66 12.58
CA THR A 303 50.33 53.28 13.85
C THR A 303 51.82 53.58 13.87
N SER A 304 52.67 52.75 13.27
CA SER A 304 54.12 53.01 13.13
C SER A 304 54.43 54.21 12.20
N SER A 305 53.52 54.55 11.29
CA SER A 305 53.59 55.78 10.48
C SER A 305 53.26 57.06 11.28
N SER A 306 52.63 56.95 12.46
CA SER A 306 52.23 58.10 13.28
C SER A 306 53.30 58.57 14.29
N THR A 307 54.38 57.81 14.49
CA THR A 307 55.48 58.14 15.42
C THR A 307 56.75 58.67 14.73
N SER A 308 56.75 58.83 13.40
CA SER A 308 57.85 59.45 12.65
C SER A 308 57.40 60.74 11.95
N SER A 309 57.15 61.78 12.75
CA SER A 309 57.00 63.14 12.22
C SER A 309 58.37 63.77 11.95
N SER A 310 58.83 63.74 10.70
CA SER A 310 59.44 64.93 10.07
C SER A 310 59.76 64.68 8.59
N GLY A 311 58.91 65.26 7.73
CA GLY A 311 59.33 65.77 6.42
C GLY A 311 59.12 64.88 5.19
N PHE A 312 57.86 64.70 4.76
CA PHE A 312 57.50 64.74 3.33
C PHE A 312 55.96 64.80 3.18
N THR A 313 55.41 66.00 2.98
CA THR A 313 54.01 66.18 2.56
C THR A 313 53.95 66.36 1.05
N LEU A 314 53.88 65.26 0.29
CA LEU A 314 53.13 65.17 -0.98
C LEU A 314 53.03 63.70 -1.44
N TRP A 315 52.31 62.88 -0.70
CA TRP A 315 51.79 61.63 -1.23
C TRP A 315 50.32 61.57 -0.82
N MET A 316 49.41 61.56 -1.79
CA MET A 316 47.99 61.29 -1.55
C MET A 316 47.91 60.02 -0.69
N ASN A 317 47.15 60.09 0.41
CA ASN A 317 46.89 58.98 1.34
C ASN A 317 46.75 57.64 0.59
N PRO A 318 47.76 56.75 0.63
CA PRO A 318 47.65 55.43 0.01
C PRO A 318 46.64 54.53 0.77
N PHE A 319 46.33 54.90 2.01
CA PHE A 319 45.58 54.08 2.96
C PHE A 319 44.06 54.32 2.96
N GLU A 320 43.55 55.46 2.50
CA GLU A 320 42.10 55.62 2.26
C GLU A 320 41.66 54.80 1.04
N PHE A 321 42.51 54.73 0.00
CA PHE A 321 42.25 53.94 -1.21
C PHE A 321 42.29 52.42 -0.95
N LEU A 322 43.12 51.96 -0.01
CA LEU A 322 43.17 50.56 0.43
C LEU A 322 41.97 50.17 1.31
N ASN A 323 41.47 51.07 2.17
CA ASN A 323 40.34 50.79 3.05
C ASN A 323 39.00 50.69 2.30
N GLU A 324 38.77 51.53 1.27
CA GLU A 324 37.55 51.47 0.45
C GLU A 324 37.50 50.23 -0.47
N ARG A 325 38.64 49.79 -1.03
CA ARG A 325 38.68 48.59 -1.90
C ARG A 325 38.71 47.27 -1.14
N MET A 326 39.36 47.21 0.02
CA MET A 326 39.32 45.98 0.83
C MET A 326 37.90 45.66 1.30
N ALA A 327 37.09 46.68 1.66
CA ALA A 327 35.68 46.49 2.04
C ALA A 327 34.83 45.86 0.91
N SER A 328 35.14 46.19 -0.36
CA SER A 328 34.47 45.61 -1.54
C SER A 328 34.76 44.11 -1.73
N CYS A 329 35.93 43.62 -1.35
CA CYS A 329 36.26 42.19 -1.38
C CYS A 329 35.55 41.39 -0.26
N PHE A 330 35.07 42.06 0.80
CA PHE A 330 34.46 41.43 1.97
C PHE A 330 32.95 41.14 1.83
N GLU A 331 32.27 41.63 0.80
CA GLU A 331 30.81 41.48 0.65
C GLU A 331 30.32 40.26 -0.16
N ARG A 332 31.21 39.45 -0.76
CA ARG A 332 30.80 38.27 -1.54
C ARG A 332 31.29 36.97 -0.91
N LEU A 333 30.61 36.54 0.15
CA LEU A 333 30.64 35.16 0.62
C LEU A 333 29.27 34.51 0.37
N PRO A 334 29.13 33.56 -0.57
CA PRO A 334 27.96 32.71 -0.60
C PRO A 334 28.02 31.76 0.60
N LEU A 335 26.93 31.77 1.36
CA LEU A 335 26.62 30.76 2.37
C LEU A 335 26.49 29.38 1.72
N PHE A 336 26.87 28.38 2.50
CA PHE A 336 27.15 26.97 2.20
C PHE A 336 26.00 26.12 1.56
N ALA A 337 25.01 26.73 0.90
CA ALA A 337 23.82 26.04 0.39
C ALA A 337 23.67 26.00 -1.14
N SER A 338 24.43 26.77 -1.93
CA SER A 338 24.14 26.92 -3.38
C SER A 338 25.05 26.16 -4.35
N TYR A 339 26.15 25.54 -3.90
CA TYR A 339 27.08 24.84 -4.80
C TYR A 339 26.80 23.35 -5.01
N LEU A 340 25.83 22.80 -4.28
CA LEU A 340 25.40 21.41 -4.41
C LEU A 340 24.12 21.26 -5.26
N ASP A 341 23.52 22.37 -5.71
CA ASP A 341 22.24 22.38 -6.44
C ASP A 341 22.24 23.20 -7.75
N THR A 342 23.41 23.46 -8.33
CA THR A 342 23.50 23.97 -9.71
C THR A 342 24.21 22.95 -10.56
N GLY A 343 23.41 22.01 -11.09
CA GLY A 343 23.70 21.51 -12.42
C GLY A 343 23.68 22.69 -13.38
N ASP A 344 24.70 22.78 -14.23
CA ASP A 344 24.87 23.85 -15.22
C ASP A 344 25.29 25.22 -14.65
N GLU A 345 26.62 25.43 -14.57
CA GLU A 345 27.33 26.71 -14.80
C GLU A 345 28.74 26.64 -14.19
N LEU A 346 29.62 25.81 -14.76
CA LEU A 346 31.06 26.01 -14.60
C LEU A 346 31.75 25.70 -15.94
N HIS A 347 31.36 26.49 -16.95
CA HIS A 347 32.29 26.88 -17.99
C HIS A 347 33.47 27.59 -17.31
N GLY A 348 34.67 27.02 -17.46
CA GLY A 348 36.00 27.60 -17.26
C GLY A 348 36.15 29.09 -16.91
N GLY A 349 35.62 29.53 -15.76
CA GLY A 349 35.71 30.91 -15.31
C GLY A 349 35.75 30.96 -13.79
N ASP A 350 36.95 30.77 -13.23
CA ASP A 350 37.34 31.25 -11.89
C ASP A 350 38.86 31.04 -11.67
N ASN A 351 39.65 31.10 -12.75
CA ASN A 351 41.09 31.30 -12.58
C ASN A 351 41.41 32.80 -12.60
N ASP A 352 40.77 33.60 -13.46
CA ASP A 352 41.12 35.01 -13.64
C ASP A 352 40.83 35.88 -12.40
N THR A 353 39.77 35.57 -11.64
CA THR A 353 39.38 36.26 -10.39
C THR A 353 40.26 35.88 -9.19
N ASP A 354 40.56 34.59 -9.02
CA ASP A 354 41.50 34.11 -7.99
C ASP A 354 42.94 34.60 -8.27
N ASP A 355 43.34 34.68 -9.55
CA ASP A 355 44.66 35.14 -9.97
C ASP A 355 44.83 36.67 -9.77
N GLU A 356 43.80 37.48 -10.03
CA GLU A 356 43.82 38.93 -9.76
C GLU A 356 43.90 39.24 -8.25
N GLU A 357 43.17 38.51 -7.40
CA GLU A 357 43.24 38.65 -5.95
C GLU A 357 44.60 38.18 -5.38
N ASP A 358 45.16 37.10 -5.91
CA ASP A 358 46.49 36.61 -5.52
C ASP A 358 47.61 37.57 -5.95
N GLU A 359 47.47 38.25 -7.09
CA GLU A 359 48.37 39.33 -7.50
C GLU A 359 48.28 40.56 -6.59
N GLU A 360 47.07 40.99 -6.23
CA GLU A 360 46.85 42.15 -5.36
C GLU A 360 47.36 41.89 -3.94
N THR A 361 47.11 40.71 -3.39
CA THR A 361 47.65 40.29 -2.09
C THR A 361 49.18 40.21 -2.10
N GLN A 362 49.80 39.77 -3.21
CA GLN A 362 51.26 39.80 -3.37
C GLN A 362 51.82 41.22 -3.44
N ARG A 363 51.13 42.17 -4.07
CA ARG A 363 51.52 43.59 -4.06
C ARG A 363 51.44 44.17 -2.65
N ASN A 364 50.35 43.90 -1.94
CA ASN A 364 50.16 44.37 -0.55
C ASN A 364 51.20 43.79 0.42
N LEU A 365 51.61 42.53 0.24
CA LEU A 365 52.68 41.90 1.02
C LEU A 365 54.03 42.59 0.83
N LYS A 366 54.39 42.96 -0.41
CA LYS A 366 55.63 43.69 -0.71
C LYS A 366 55.71 45.04 0.01
N HIS A 367 54.57 45.73 0.15
CA HIS A 367 54.51 46.99 0.90
C HIS A 367 54.64 46.78 2.41
N LEU A 368 54.00 45.74 2.96
CA LEU A 368 54.09 45.42 4.39
C LEU A 368 55.49 44.94 4.81
N GLU A 369 56.30 44.38 3.92
CA GLU A 369 57.69 44.00 4.23
C GLU A 369 58.57 45.19 4.64
N MET A 370 58.28 46.36 4.09
CA MET A 370 59.03 47.59 4.39
C MET A 370 58.62 48.21 5.72
N LEU A 371 57.36 48.02 6.12
CA LEU A 371 56.74 48.68 7.29
C LEU A 371 56.71 47.78 8.52
N VAL A 372 56.38 46.49 8.35
CA VAL A 372 56.24 45.50 9.42
C VAL A 372 56.82 44.14 8.97
N PRO A 373 58.16 44.00 8.90
CA PRO A 373 58.84 42.87 8.25
C PRO A 373 58.56 41.51 8.92
N GLN A 374 58.33 41.50 10.24
CA GLN A 374 58.05 40.28 11.00
C GLN A 374 56.66 39.71 10.65
N LEU A 375 55.61 40.54 10.65
CA LEU A 375 54.26 40.10 10.27
C LEU A 375 54.16 39.74 8.78
N ALA A 376 54.89 40.43 7.90
CA ALA A 376 54.95 40.09 6.48
C ALA A 376 55.57 38.70 6.23
N ALA A 377 56.57 38.29 7.03
CA ALA A 377 57.15 36.95 6.95
C ALA A 377 56.15 35.85 7.38
N GLU A 378 55.37 36.08 8.44
CA GLU A 378 54.31 35.18 8.90
C GLU A 378 53.17 35.05 7.87
N LEU A 379 52.77 36.16 7.25
CA LEU A 379 51.74 36.15 6.20
C LEU A 379 52.20 35.36 4.96
N ARG A 380 53.47 35.49 4.54
CA ARG A 380 54.04 34.67 3.46
C ARG A 380 54.05 33.19 3.81
N LEU A 381 54.34 32.83 5.06
CA LEU A 381 54.32 31.45 5.51
C LEU A 381 52.89 30.89 5.45
N LEU A 382 51.89 31.68 5.85
CA LEU A 382 50.49 31.32 5.69
C LEU A 382 50.06 31.20 4.23
N GLN A 383 50.47 32.12 3.36
CA GLN A 383 50.20 32.03 1.91
C GLN A 383 50.80 30.76 1.31
N ARG A 384 52.03 30.41 1.67
CA ARG A 384 52.66 29.13 1.26
C ARG A 384 51.89 27.92 1.80
N SER A 385 51.36 27.98 3.02
CA SER A 385 50.56 26.89 3.59
C SER A 385 49.20 26.72 2.91
N VAL A 386 48.57 27.82 2.46
CA VAL A 386 47.33 27.81 1.67
C VAL A 386 47.62 27.20 0.29
N ALA A 387 48.65 27.69 -0.41
CA ALA A 387 49.05 27.16 -1.70
C ALA A 387 49.46 25.68 -1.64
N TYR A 388 50.08 25.25 -0.55
CA TYR A 388 50.38 23.83 -0.30
C TYR A 388 49.11 22.99 -0.16
N ASN A 389 48.12 23.46 0.62
CA ASN A 389 46.84 22.76 0.76
C ASN A 389 46.03 22.73 -0.55
N ASP A 390 46.09 23.80 -1.35
CA ASP A 390 45.41 23.88 -2.65
C ASP A 390 45.94 22.88 -3.69
N ARG A 391 47.22 22.48 -3.60
CA ARG A 391 47.79 21.41 -4.44
C ARG A 391 47.09 20.05 -4.24
N PHE A 392 46.60 19.77 -3.03
CA PHE A 392 45.85 18.55 -2.73
C PHE A 392 44.35 18.72 -3.00
N LEU A 393 43.84 19.94 -2.88
CA LEU A 393 42.41 20.24 -3.02
C LEU A 393 41.92 20.15 -4.47
N ARG A 394 42.72 20.62 -5.45
CA ARG A 394 42.34 20.53 -6.89
C ARG A 394 42.15 19.08 -7.38
N PRO A 395 43.08 18.13 -7.14
CA PRO A 395 42.87 16.72 -7.51
C PRO A 395 41.68 16.09 -6.79
N LEU A 396 41.46 16.40 -5.50
CA LEU A 396 40.32 15.88 -4.73
C LEU A 396 38.99 16.37 -5.30
N LEU A 397 38.86 17.65 -5.64
CA LEU A 397 37.66 18.18 -6.29
C LEU A 397 37.37 17.48 -7.63
N GLN A 398 38.39 17.26 -8.45
CA GLN A 398 38.23 16.54 -9.71
C GLN A 398 37.81 15.08 -9.49
N ARG A 399 38.40 14.40 -8.52
CA ARG A 399 38.05 13.02 -8.14
C ARG A 399 36.61 12.92 -7.63
N THR A 400 36.20 13.80 -6.73
CA THR A 400 34.82 13.82 -6.18
C THR A 400 33.79 14.09 -7.27
N ARG A 401 34.05 15.05 -8.17
CA ARG A 401 33.17 15.32 -9.33
C ARG A 401 33.03 14.10 -10.25
N ARG A 402 34.13 13.38 -10.51
CA ARG A 402 34.10 12.15 -11.31
C ARG A 402 33.26 11.07 -10.62
N LEU A 403 33.55 10.78 -9.36
CA LEU A 403 32.82 9.78 -8.57
C LEU A 403 31.33 10.12 -8.44
N GLN A 404 30.97 11.40 -8.39
CA GLN A 404 29.57 11.83 -8.37
C GLN A 404 28.85 11.50 -9.69
N ARG A 405 29.49 11.69 -10.85
CA ARG A 405 28.92 11.27 -12.15
C ARG A 405 28.81 9.75 -12.24
N ASP A 406 29.85 9.03 -11.82
CA ASP A 406 29.86 7.57 -11.82
C ASP A 406 28.76 7.02 -10.88
N ALA A 407 28.53 7.66 -9.73
CA ALA A 407 27.44 7.32 -8.81
C ALA A 407 26.05 7.55 -9.40
N GLN A 408 25.87 8.63 -10.18
CA GLN A 408 24.62 8.90 -10.90
C GLN A 408 24.36 7.83 -11.96
N LEU A 409 25.37 7.46 -12.75
CA LEU A 409 25.24 6.39 -13.75
C LEU A 409 24.91 5.04 -13.12
N ALA A 410 25.63 4.66 -12.06
CA ALA A 410 25.36 3.42 -11.34
C ALA A 410 23.97 3.40 -10.69
N ARG A 411 23.45 4.56 -10.27
CA ARG A 411 22.07 4.67 -9.79
C ARG A 411 21.06 4.41 -10.91
N VAL A 412 21.25 5.02 -12.08
CA VAL A 412 20.38 4.81 -13.25
C VAL A 412 20.38 3.34 -13.67
N GLU A 413 21.54 2.69 -13.70
CA GLU A 413 21.65 1.26 -14.05
C GLU A 413 20.89 0.34 -13.07
N VAL A 414 20.94 0.64 -11.77
CA VAL A 414 20.12 -0.06 -10.76
C VAL A 414 18.63 0.17 -10.98
N GLU A 415 18.22 1.40 -11.28
CA GLU A 415 16.82 1.74 -11.55
C GLU A 415 16.32 1.04 -12.83
N GLU A 416 17.11 0.99 -13.90
CA GLU A 416 16.78 0.30 -15.15
C GLU A 416 16.65 -1.21 -14.97
N THR A 417 17.59 -1.84 -14.27
CA THR A 417 17.53 -3.29 -13.99
C THR A 417 16.35 -3.65 -13.11
N GLN A 418 16.00 -2.79 -12.14
CA GLN A 418 14.80 -2.96 -11.32
C GLN A 418 13.51 -2.85 -12.17
N LEU A 419 13.39 -1.81 -13.00
CA LEU A 419 12.24 -1.64 -13.88
C LEU A 419 12.07 -2.80 -14.85
N PHE A 420 13.16 -3.35 -15.37
CA PHE A 420 13.12 -4.52 -16.24
C PHE A 420 12.58 -5.77 -15.52
N LYS A 421 13.04 -6.00 -14.29
CA LYS A 421 12.53 -7.09 -13.43
C LYS A 421 11.04 -6.91 -13.13
N ASP A 422 10.61 -5.70 -12.77
CA ASP A 422 9.22 -5.41 -12.44
C ASP A 422 8.31 -5.67 -13.66
N ARG A 423 8.72 -5.27 -14.87
CA ARG A 423 8.01 -5.57 -16.12
C ARG A 423 7.87 -7.08 -16.38
N LEU A 424 8.90 -7.87 -16.10
CA LEU A 424 8.83 -9.32 -16.24
C LEU A 424 7.86 -9.95 -15.23
N ALA A 425 7.85 -9.45 -14.00
CA ALA A 425 6.91 -9.88 -12.96
C ALA A 425 5.46 -9.55 -13.35
N ASP A 426 5.21 -8.36 -13.90
CA ASP A 426 3.90 -7.95 -14.40
C ASP A 426 3.43 -8.83 -15.57
N GLN A 427 4.33 -9.14 -16.52
CA GLN A 427 4.05 -10.07 -17.61
C GLN A 427 3.68 -11.46 -17.11
N LEU A 428 4.40 -11.99 -16.12
CA LEU A 428 4.11 -13.28 -15.49
C LEU A 428 2.72 -13.26 -14.84
N LEU A 429 2.40 -12.22 -14.08
CA LEU A 429 1.10 -12.04 -13.45
C LEU A 429 -0.02 -11.99 -14.51
N GLN A 430 0.19 -11.25 -15.59
CA GLN A 430 -0.79 -11.11 -16.66
C GLN A 430 -1.06 -12.45 -17.37
N ILE A 431 -0.01 -13.23 -17.68
CA ILE A 431 -0.16 -14.56 -18.28
C ILE A 431 -0.92 -15.50 -17.35
N MET A 432 -0.58 -15.50 -16.05
CA MET A 432 -1.29 -16.32 -15.06
C MET A 432 -2.77 -15.96 -14.96
N LEU A 433 -3.10 -14.67 -14.83
CA LEU A 433 -4.49 -14.20 -14.73
C LEU A 433 -5.30 -14.46 -16.01
N THR A 434 -4.72 -14.18 -17.17
CA THR A 434 -5.40 -14.38 -18.46
C THR A 434 -5.63 -15.86 -18.74
N SER A 435 -4.64 -16.71 -18.46
CA SER A 435 -4.78 -18.14 -18.65
C SER A 435 -5.75 -18.77 -17.65
N GLU A 436 -5.73 -18.36 -16.37
CA GLU A 436 -6.71 -18.84 -15.41
C GLU A 436 -8.13 -18.47 -15.84
N LYS A 437 -8.34 -17.23 -16.33
CA LYS A 437 -9.64 -16.80 -16.86
C LYS A 437 -10.08 -17.66 -18.04
N LEU A 438 -9.21 -17.86 -19.04
CA LEU A 438 -9.50 -18.72 -20.20
C LEU A 438 -9.79 -20.16 -19.80
N LYS A 439 -9.05 -20.70 -18.83
CA LYS A 439 -9.26 -22.05 -18.28
C LYS A 439 -10.62 -22.17 -17.60
N ASN A 440 -11.01 -21.16 -16.81
CA ASN A 440 -12.31 -21.12 -16.13
C ASN A 440 -13.47 -21.03 -17.14
N GLU A 441 -13.36 -20.17 -18.14
CA GLU A 441 -14.35 -20.06 -19.23
C GLU A 441 -14.47 -21.38 -20.00
N ARG A 442 -13.34 -21.99 -20.34
CA ARG A 442 -13.34 -23.28 -21.05
C ARG A 442 -13.92 -24.40 -20.19
N MET A 443 -13.64 -24.41 -18.89
CA MET A 443 -14.21 -25.37 -17.94
C MET A 443 -15.75 -25.29 -17.94
N GLN A 444 -16.31 -24.08 -17.83
CA GLN A 444 -17.76 -23.87 -17.87
C GLN A 444 -18.37 -24.36 -19.20
N GLN A 445 -17.75 -24.04 -20.34
CA GLN A 445 -18.20 -24.51 -21.65
C GLN A 445 -18.21 -26.04 -21.74
N LEU A 446 -17.14 -26.70 -21.28
CA LEU A 446 -17.02 -28.16 -21.33
C LEU A 446 -18.07 -28.86 -20.46
N PHE A 447 -18.38 -28.29 -19.29
CA PHE A 447 -19.47 -28.80 -18.46
C PHE A 447 -20.83 -28.60 -19.11
N ALA A 448 -21.08 -27.44 -19.74
CA ALA A 448 -22.32 -27.20 -20.47
C ALA A 448 -22.48 -28.14 -21.68
N GLU A 449 -21.40 -28.43 -22.42
CA GLU A 449 -21.40 -29.43 -23.51
C GLU A 449 -21.80 -30.83 -23.00
N VAL A 450 -21.24 -31.25 -21.87
CA VAL A 450 -21.52 -32.56 -21.27
C VAL A 450 -22.94 -32.64 -20.71
N ASP A 451 -23.34 -31.66 -19.90
CA ASP A 451 -24.65 -31.65 -19.22
C ASP A 451 -25.81 -31.49 -20.23
N ASN A 452 -25.59 -30.91 -21.43
CA ASN A 452 -26.58 -30.86 -22.52
C ASN A 452 -26.65 -32.15 -23.37
N SER A 453 -25.63 -33.00 -23.31
CA SER A 453 -25.54 -34.24 -24.09
C SER A 453 -26.12 -35.47 -23.37
N THR A 454 -26.42 -35.32 -22.08
CA THR A 454 -27.03 -36.31 -21.19
C THR A 454 -28.49 -35.98 -20.95
#